data_AF-A0A2Z6SBC0-F1
#
_entry.id   AF-A0A2Z6SBC0-F1
#
_cell.length_a   1.000
_cell.length_b   1.000
_cell.length_c   1.000
_cell.angle_alpha   90.00
_cell.angle_beta   90.00
_cell.angle_gamma   90.00
#
_symmetry.space_group_name_H-M   'P 1'
#
loop_
_entity.id
_entity.type
_entity.pdbx_description
1 polymer ?
#
loop_
_entity_poly.entity_id
_entity_poly.type
_entity_poly.pdbx_seq_one_letter_code
_entity_poly.pdbx_strand_id
1 'polypeptide(L)'
;MSVEAWESTRVTLLGDAIHAMNPFLGYGVNDALQDAESLVKCLSNYEKHGYKSCIREYENEMRVRSSRDVLVSRENCLTQNLPKSKYGYLFNDIYLSGKL
;
A
#
# COMPACT_ATOMS: atom_id res chain seq x y z
N MET A 1 -7.99 -8.27 -1.10
CA MET A 1 -7.09 -7.91 0.02
C MET A 1 -5.78 -8.65 -0.19
N SER A 2 -4.64 -8.00 0.02
CA SER A 2 -3.30 -8.61 -0.13
C SER A 2 -2.96 -9.56 1.02
N VAL A 3 -3.52 -9.32 2.21
CA VAL A 3 -3.38 -10.14 3.42
C VAL A 3 -4.78 -10.51 3.93
N GLU A 4 -4.93 -11.64 4.62
CA GLU A 4 -6.17 -12.03 5.30
C GLU A 4 -6.33 -11.32 6.65
N ALA A 5 -7.54 -11.30 7.23
CA ALA A 5 -7.75 -10.74 8.56
C ALA A 5 -7.21 -11.72 9.62
N TRP A 6 -6.72 -11.19 10.73
CA TRP A 6 -6.23 -11.99 11.86
C TRP A 6 -6.86 -11.54 13.17
N GLU A 7 -6.69 -12.35 14.20
CA GLU A 7 -7.11 -11.97 15.55
C GLU A 7 -6.15 -10.93 16.12
N SER A 8 -6.67 -9.75 16.48
CA SER A 8 -5.88 -8.69 17.11
C SER A 8 -5.39 -9.12 18.50
N THR A 9 -4.10 -8.88 18.77
CA THR A 9 -3.46 -9.15 20.07
C THR A 9 -2.76 -7.91 20.60
N ARG A 10 -1.77 -8.06 21.49
CA ARG A 10 -0.86 -6.98 21.88
C ARG A 10 0.27 -6.75 20.87
N VAL A 11 0.36 -7.59 19.84
CA VAL A 11 1.34 -7.52 18.76
C VAL A 11 0.60 -7.26 17.46
N THR A 12 1.10 -6.31 16.68
CA THR A 12 0.62 -5.98 15.33
C THR A 12 1.80 -5.63 14.43
N LEU A 13 1.55 -5.45 13.14
CA LEU A 13 2.57 -5.22 12.11
C LEU A 13 2.26 -3.93 11.34
N LEU A 14 3.30 -3.25 10.87
CA LEU A 14 3.21 -2.03 10.05
C LEU A 14 4.35 -2.00 9.02
N GLY A 15 4.20 -1.19 7.98
CA GLY A 15 5.22 -1.04 6.94
C GLY A 15 5.48 -2.34 6.17
N ASP A 16 6.73 -2.52 5.72
CA ASP A 16 7.13 -3.67 4.91
C ASP A 16 6.88 -5.03 5.61
N ALA A 17 6.78 -5.06 6.94
CA ALA A 17 6.48 -6.29 7.67
C ALA A 17 5.08 -6.86 7.35
N ILE A 18 4.15 -6.04 6.85
CA ILE A 18 2.78 -6.46 6.51
C ILE A 18 2.37 -6.16 5.07
N HIS A 19 3.00 -5.18 4.42
CA HIS A 19 2.62 -4.77 3.06
C HIS A 19 3.81 -4.42 2.17
N ALA A 20 4.92 -5.16 2.30
CA ALA A 20 6.03 -5.06 1.36
C ALA A 20 5.55 -5.10 -0.11
N MET A 21 5.98 -4.12 -0.90
CA MET A 21 5.53 -3.93 -2.26
C MET A 21 6.67 -3.46 -3.16
N ASN A 22 6.44 -3.48 -4.47
CA ASN A 22 7.42 -3.00 -5.44
C ASN A 22 7.65 -1.48 -5.29
N PRO A 23 8.90 -0.99 -5.33
CA PRO A 23 9.22 0.42 -5.08
C PRO A 23 8.82 1.39 -6.20
N PHE A 24 8.45 0.94 -7.40
CA PHE A 24 8.32 1.80 -8.60
C PHE A 24 7.30 2.93 -8.48
N LEU A 25 6.27 2.79 -7.63
CA LEU A 25 5.25 3.83 -7.44
C LEU A 25 5.49 4.71 -6.21
N GLY A 26 6.51 4.40 -5.40
CA GLY A 26 6.84 5.20 -4.22
C GLY A 26 5.81 5.14 -3.09
N TYR A 27 4.93 4.14 -3.04
CA TYR A 27 3.90 4.03 -1.99
C TYR A 27 4.43 3.57 -0.63
N GLY A 28 5.45 2.70 -0.60
CA GLY A 28 5.86 1.98 0.62
C GLY A 28 6.10 2.86 1.85
N VAL A 29 6.95 3.90 1.74
CA VAL A 29 7.24 4.79 2.88
C VAL A 29 6.02 5.61 3.29
N ASN A 30 5.22 6.07 2.33
CA ASN A 30 4.01 6.85 2.63
C ASN A 30 2.97 6.00 3.38
N ASP A 31 2.83 4.72 3.01
CA ASP A 31 1.97 3.79 3.72
C ASP A 31 2.50 3.46 5.11
N ALA A 32 3.80 3.26 5.26
CA ALA A 32 4.41 3.01 6.57
C ALA A 32 4.25 4.21 7.53
N LEU A 33 4.34 5.44 7.04
CA LEU A 33 4.09 6.64 7.84
C LEU A 33 2.62 6.79 8.24
N GLN A 34 1.70 6.52 7.32
CA GLN A 34 0.27 6.48 7.62
C GLN A 34 -0.07 5.39 8.64
N ASP A 35 0.60 4.24 8.58
CA ASP A 35 0.41 3.19 9.59
C ASP A 35 0.80 3.67 10.98
N ALA A 36 1.97 4.29 11.11
CA ALA A 36 2.44 4.80 12.40
C ALA A 36 1.48 5.86 12.96
N GLU A 37 1.01 6.78 12.10
CA GLU A 37 0.05 7.79 12.50
C GLU A 37 -1.30 7.18 12.95
N SER A 38 -1.83 6.25 12.15
CA SER A 38 -3.11 5.55 12.40
C SER A 38 -3.04 4.74 13.70
N LEU A 39 -1.98 3.95 13.88
CA LEU A 39 -1.77 3.15 15.08
C LEU A 39 -1.67 4.02 16.35
N VAL A 40 -0.92 5.12 16.30
CA VAL A 40 -0.81 6.07 17.43
C VAL A 40 -2.16 6.70 17.74
N LYS A 41 -2.92 7.14 16.74
CA LYS A 41 -4.27 7.71 16.92
C LYS A 41 -5.21 6.70 17.59
N CYS A 42 -5.25 5.46 17.11
CA CYS A 42 -6.10 4.42 17.69
C CYS A 42 -5.68 4.10 19.14
N LEU A 43 -4.38 3.89 19.38
CA LEU A 43 -3.86 3.58 20.71
C LEU A 43 -4.00 4.72 21.71
N SER A 44 -4.08 5.98 21.26
CA SER A 44 -4.32 7.12 22.15
C SER A 44 -5.68 7.04 22.88
N ASN A 45 -6.59 6.18 22.40
CA ASN A 45 -7.90 5.95 23.02
C ASN A 45 -7.96 4.62 23.81
N TYR A 46 -6.82 3.99 24.12
CA TYR A 46 -6.79 2.64 24.72
C TYR A 46 -7.45 2.55 26.11
N GLU A 47 -7.44 3.62 26.91
CA GLU A 47 -8.08 3.63 28.23
C GLU A 47 -9.61 3.47 28.12
N LYS A 48 -10.20 4.02 27.05
CA LYS A 48 -11.64 4.00 26.81
C LYS A 48 -12.11 2.73 26.12
N HIS A 49 -11.34 2.22 25.16
CA HIS A 49 -11.76 1.14 24.26
C HIS A 49 -10.98 -0.18 24.43
N GLY A 50 -9.91 -0.17 25.22
CA GLY A 50 -9.01 -1.31 25.42
C GLY A 50 -8.07 -1.53 24.23
N TYR A 51 -6.84 -1.97 24.52
CA TYR A 51 -5.79 -2.17 23.51
C TYR A 51 -6.24 -3.03 22.32
N LYS A 52 -6.98 -4.12 22.57
CA LYS A 52 -7.40 -5.08 21.54
C LYS A 52 -8.38 -4.44 20.54
N SER A 53 -9.21 -3.49 20.99
CA SER A 53 -10.14 -2.81 20.07
C SER A 53 -9.44 -1.75 19.23
N CYS A 54 -8.56 -0.97 19.86
CA CYS A 54 -7.76 0.04 19.16
C CYS A 54 -6.84 -0.58 18.10
N ILE A 55 -6.15 -1.67 18.42
CA ILE A 55 -5.29 -2.38 17.46
C ILE A 55 -6.12 -2.93 16.30
N ARG A 56 -7.29 -3.53 16.57
CA ARG A 56 -8.18 -4.03 15.52
C ARG A 56 -8.67 -2.94 14.57
N GLU A 57 -8.95 -1.76 15.10
CA GLU A 57 -9.38 -0.60 14.31
C GLU A 57 -8.29 -0.20 13.32
N TYR A 58 -7.05 -0.06 13.80
CA TYR A 58 -5.87 0.15 12.96
C TYR A 58 -5.70 -0.97 11.92
N GLU A 59 -5.73 -2.24 12.33
CA GLU A 59 -5.51 -3.38 11.44
C GLU A 59 -6.55 -3.44 10.31
N ASN A 60 -7.82 -3.14 10.62
CA ASN A 60 -8.88 -3.11 9.63
C ASN A 60 -8.70 -1.99 8.60
N GLU A 61 -8.35 -0.79 9.05
CA GLU A 61 -8.06 0.35 8.17
C GLU A 61 -6.85 0.07 7.29
N MET A 62 -5.72 -0.25 7.92
CA MET A 62 -4.44 -0.49 7.25
C MET A 62 -4.55 -1.61 6.22
N ARG A 63 -5.25 -2.71 6.55
CA ARG A 63 -5.46 -3.82 5.61
C ARG A 63 -6.13 -3.34 4.33
N VAL A 64 -7.15 -2.49 4.42
CA VAL A 64 -7.89 -2.01 3.24
C VAL A 64 -7.03 -1.08 2.40
N ARG A 65 -6.42 -0.08 3.04
CA ARG A 65 -5.56 0.89 2.37
C ARG A 65 -4.35 0.23 1.71
N SER A 66 -3.53 -0.47 2.47
CA SER A 66 -2.29 -1.09 1.96
C SER A 66 -2.55 -2.17 0.92
N SER A 67 -3.65 -2.93 1.03
CA SER A 67 -4.02 -3.93 0.01
C SER A 67 -4.21 -3.31 -1.36
N ARG A 68 -4.78 -2.10 -1.44
CA ARG A 68 -4.95 -1.39 -2.70
C ARG A 68 -3.58 -1.10 -3.32
N ASP A 69 -2.69 -0.53 -2.53
CA ASP A 69 -1.41 0.01 -3.02
C ASP A 69 -0.41 -1.11 -3.35
N VAL A 70 -0.43 -2.22 -2.60
CA VAL A 70 0.27 -3.47 -2.96
C VAL A 70 -0.19 -4.01 -4.32
N LEU A 71 -1.51 -4.10 -4.54
CA LEU A 71 -2.06 -4.65 -5.77
C LEU A 71 -1.76 -3.77 -6.99
N VAL A 72 -1.89 -2.44 -6.85
CA VAL A 72 -1.53 -1.48 -7.89
C VAL A 72 -0.03 -1.54 -8.22
N SER A 73 0.82 -1.64 -7.21
CA SER A 73 2.27 -1.78 -7.40
C SER A 73 2.64 -3.09 -8.09
N ARG A 74 1.93 -4.18 -7.76
CA ARG A 74 2.10 -5.48 -8.43
C ARG A 74 1.72 -5.41 -9.91
N GLU A 75 0.57 -4.81 -10.23
CA GLU A 75 0.12 -4.65 -11.61
C GLU A 75 1.09 -3.78 -12.42
N ASN A 76 1.56 -2.67 -11.86
CA ASN A 76 2.57 -1.82 -12.50
C ASN A 76 3.90 -2.55 -12.74
N CYS A 77 4.35 -3.37 -11.80
CA CYS A 77 5.53 -4.20 -12.00
C CYS A 77 5.37 -5.16 -13.18
N LEU A 78 4.18 -5.76 -13.35
CA LEU A 78 3.92 -6.67 -14.47
C LEU A 78 3.91 -5.94 -15.81
N THR A 79 3.28 -4.77 -15.90
CA THR A 79 3.21 -4.00 -17.15
C THR A 79 4.55 -3.42 -17.57
N GLN A 80 5.42 -3.02 -16.62
CA GLN A 80 6.76 -2.56 -16.94
C GLN A 80 7.70 -3.68 -17.43
N ASN A 81 7.49 -4.92 -17.00
CA ASN A 81 8.29 -6.06 -17.43
C ASN A 81 7.82 -6.69 -18.76
N LEU A 82 6.71 -6.24 -19.34
CA LEU A 82 6.28 -6.68 -20.66
C LEU A 82 7.13 -5.98 -21.74
N PRO A 83 7.57 -6.69 -22.80
CA PRO A 83 8.24 -6.05 -23.91
C PRO A 83 7.28 -5.03 -24.53
N LYS A 84 7.63 -3.73 -24.45
CA LYS A 84 6.91 -2.69 -25.21
C LYS A 84 6.99 -3.08 -26.68
N SER A 85 5.85 -3.45 -27.27
CA SER A 85 5.79 -3.80 -28.68
C SER A 85 6.36 -2.66 -29.53
N LYS A 86 6.84 -2.95 -30.74
CA LYS A 86 7.44 -1.96 -31.67
C LYS A 86 6.55 -0.71 -31.88
N TYR A 87 5.24 -0.85 -31.68
CA TYR A 87 4.25 0.22 -31.78
C TYR A 87 4.21 1.14 -30.56
N GLY A 88 4.59 0.67 -29.36
CA GLY A 88 4.56 1.47 -28.13
C GLY A 88 5.57 2.61 -28.08
N TYR A 89 6.72 2.47 -28.77
CA TYR A 89 7.67 3.56 -28.95
C TYR A 89 7.13 4.63 -29.92
N LEU A 90 6.43 4.22 -30.98
CA LEU A 90 5.85 5.14 -31.95
C LEU A 90 4.79 6.07 -31.33
N PHE A 91 3.96 5.53 -30.44
CA PHE A 91 2.94 6.34 -29.75
C PHE A 91 3.55 7.32 -28.75
N ASN A 92 4.57 6.91 -27.99
CA ASN A 92 5.22 7.81 -27.03
C ASN A 92 6.06 8.89 -27.72
N ASP A 93 6.76 8.56 -28.81
CA ASP A 93 7.53 9.55 -29.58
C ASP A 93 6.61 10.59 -30.22
N ILE A 94 5.47 10.19 -30.80
CA ILE A 94 4.54 11.14 -31.45
C ILE A 94 3.89 12.08 -30.42
N TYR A 95 3.52 11.56 -29.24
CA TYR A 95 2.86 12.34 -28.19
C TYR A 95 3.84 13.26 -27.43
N LEU A 96 5.08 12.81 -27.19
CA LEU A 96 6.10 13.59 -26.48
C LEU A 96 6.91 14.52 -27.41
N SER A 97 6.94 14.28 -28.73
CA SER A 97 7.60 15.17 -29.69
C SER A 97 6.70 16.31 -30.21
N GLY A 98 5.47 16.45 -29.70
CA GLY A 98 4.57 17.55 -30.05
C GLY A 98 4.26 17.69 -31.55
N LYS A 99 4.10 16.56 -32.27
CA LYS A 99 3.81 16.55 -33.73
C LYS A 99 2.31 16.44 -34.07
N LEU A 100 1.45 17.01 -33.23
CA LEU A 100 0.06 17.35 -33.57
C LEU A 100 -0.14 18.86 -33.48
#